data_AF-A0A1F6H4G5-F1
#
_entry.id   AF-A0A1F6H4G5-F1
#
_cell.length_a   1.000
_cell.length_b   1.000
_cell.length_c   1.000
_cell.angle_alpha   90.00
_cell.angle_beta   90.00
_cell.angle_gamma   90.00
#
_symmetry.space_group_name_H-M   'P 1'
#
loop_
_entity.id
_entity.type
_entity.pdbx_description
1 polymer ?
#
loop_
_entity_poly.entity_id
_entity_poly.type
_entity_poly.pdbx_seq_one_letter_code
_entity_poly.pdbx_strand_id
1 'polypeptide(L)'
;MPVSSRFSAKRIFWVIGLVVLAILVYQYSRTGSLFPKPQGQLVSQSLSEKASKAGYKIAYSSISNDTTGRGIIAEGKRSEELFPENFWWKVETNSTLNLTDFPTGFGVFKEWKQIDGSNDFYIILSNPISKSTEDKKLEARISTSTAKIGTYSATIKPTLLLVDNLDYGYKNKQVNPSSQFNPLVSIDKKTLDKIIKPGDIIQVFTIPLNEKDAKASKRLILTDENHTPYAFSIVVRRFGGLEELKKELK
;
A
#
# COMPACT_ATOMS: atom_id res chain seq x y z
N MET A 1 -8.11 -61.99 -32.18
CA MET A 1 -9.20 -61.15 -31.66
C MET A 1 -8.60 -59.83 -31.18
N PRO A 2 -8.81 -58.68 -31.86
CA PRO A 2 -8.29 -57.41 -31.37
C PRO A 2 -9.25 -56.83 -30.32
N VAL A 3 -8.76 -56.67 -29.08
CA VAL A 3 -9.48 -55.97 -28.01
C VAL A 3 -9.36 -54.48 -28.31
N SER A 4 -10.41 -53.88 -28.86
CA SER A 4 -10.47 -52.44 -29.09
C SER A 4 -10.56 -51.70 -27.75
N SER A 5 -9.45 -51.15 -27.27
CA SER A 5 -9.42 -50.26 -26.11
C SER A 5 -9.99 -48.88 -26.48
N ARG A 6 -11.32 -48.80 -26.65
CA ARG A 6 -12.01 -47.50 -26.73
C ARG A 6 -12.20 -46.95 -25.33
N PHE A 7 -11.14 -46.46 -24.71
CA PHE A 7 -11.29 -45.48 -23.64
C PHE A 7 -11.93 -44.25 -24.26
N SER A 8 -13.24 -44.06 -24.05
CA SER A 8 -13.93 -42.91 -24.61
C SER A 8 -13.34 -41.64 -24.00
N ALA A 9 -13.03 -40.65 -24.83
CA ALA A 9 -12.49 -39.35 -24.40
C ALA A 9 -13.33 -38.72 -23.26
N LYS A 10 -14.62 -39.05 -23.18
CA LYS A 10 -15.52 -38.69 -22.07
C LYS A 10 -15.04 -39.22 -20.72
N ARG A 11 -14.58 -40.47 -20.61
CA ARG A 11 -14.07 -41.03 -19.35
C ARG A 11 -12.78 -40.35 -18.90
N ILE A 12 -11.89 -40.02 -19.83
CA ILE A 12 -10.66 -39.29 -19.54
C ILE A 12 -10.98 -37.88 -19.01
N PHE A 13 -11.95 -37.20 -19.63
CA PHE A 13 -12.40 -35.88 -19.19
C PHE A 13 -12.97 -35.88 -17.76
N TRP A 14 -13.79 -36.87 -17.41
CA TRP A 14 -14.34 -37.02 -16.06
C TRP A 14 -13.27 -37.29 -15.00
N VAL A 15 -12.28 -38.12 -15.32
CA VAL A 15 -11.15 -38.39 -14.41
C VAL A 15 -10.32 -37.14 -14.19
N ILE A 16 -10.00 -36.38 -15.24
CA ILE A 16 -9.26 -35.12 -15.12
C ILE A 16 -10.05 -34.11 -14.27
N GLY A 17 -11.36 -33.96 -14.52
CA GLY A 17 -12.21 -33.06 -13.74
C GLY A 17 -12.24 -33.39 -12.24
N LEU A 18 -12.34 -34.68 -11.90
CA LEU A 18 -12.31 -35.15 -10.50
C LEU A 18 -10.95 -34.89 -9.83
N VAL A 19 -9.85 -35.09 -10.56
CA VAL A 19 -8.50 -34.81 -10.03
C VAL A 19 -8.33 -33.31 -9.76
N VAL A 20 -8.77 -32.44 -10.68
CA VAL A 20 -8.72 -30.99 -10.46
C VAL A 20 -9.57 -30.57 -9.27
N LEU A 21 -10.78 -31.12 -9.13
CA LEU A 21 -11.66 -30.84 -8.00
C LEU A 21 -11.03 -31.27 -6.67
N ALA A 22 -10.43 -32.46 -6.61
CA ALA A 22 -9.74 -32.96 -5.42
C ALA A 22 -8.56 -32.08 -5.03
N ILE A 23 -7.78 -31.60 -6.00
CA ILE A 23 -6.69 -30.65 -5.77
C ILE A 23 -7.23 -29.33 -5.19
N LEU A 24 -8.31 -28.80 -5.75
CA LEU A 24 -8.93 -27.55 -5.28
C LEU A 24 -9.46 -27.68 -3.84
N VAL A 25 -10.14 -28.78 -3.53
CA VAL A 25 -10.66 -29.07 -2.18
C VAL A 25 -9.51 -29.21 -1.17
N TYR A 26 -8.44 -29.92 -1.55
CA TYR A 26 -7.26 -30.08 -0.70
C TYR A 26 -6.53 -28.75 -0.45
N GLN A 27 -6.39 -27.90 -1.46
CA GLN A 27 -5.80 -26.57 -1.31
C GLN A 27 -6.66 -25.70 -0.38
N TYR A 28 -7.99 -25.75 -0.54
CA TYR A 28 -8.91 -25.02 0.33
C TYR A 28 -8.86 -25.50 1.78
N SER A 29 -8.89 -26.82 2.03
CA SER A 29 -8.84 -27.37 3.40
C SER A 29 -7.55 -27.02 4.12
N ARG A 30 -6.44 -26.89 3.39
CA ARG A 30 -5.12 -26.58 3.96
C ARG A 30 -4.92 -25.09 4.22
N THR A 31 -5.45 -24.23 3.36
CA THR A 31 -5.12 -22.79 3.38
C THR A 31 -6.30 -21.87 3.76
N GLY A 32 -7.51 -22.42 3.88
CA GLY A 32 -8.74 -21.65 4.11
C GLY A 32 -9.15 -20.77 2.93
N SER A 33 -8.51 -20.93 1.77
CA SER A 33 -8.66 -20.08 0.58
C SER A 33 -8.46 -20.91 -0.68
N LEU A 34 -9.36 -20.78 -1.67
CA LEU A 34 -9.21 -21.44 -2.98
C LEU A 34 -8.14 -20.77 -3.87
N PHE A 35 -7.59 -19.66 -3.42
CA PHE A 35 -6.61 -18.89 -4.16
C PHE A 35 -5.29 -18.80 -3.40
N PRO A 36 -4.13 -19.00 -4.06
CA PRO A 36 -2.85 -18.71 -3.45
C PRO A 36 -2.85 -17.24 -3.00
N LYS A 37 -2.49 -16.99 -1.73
CA LYS A 37 -2.12 -15.64 -1.30
C LYS A 37 -1.03 -15.14 -2.27
N PRO A 38 -1.05 -13.86 -2.72
CA PRO A 38 -0.01 -13.32 -3.57
C PRO A 38 1.33 -13.59 -2.88
N GLN A 39 2.14 -14.48 -3.48
CA GLN A 39 3.37 -14.95 -2.85
C GLN A 39 4.36 -13.79 -2.88
N GLY A 40 4.49 -13.11 -1.75
CA GLY A 40 5.60 -12.19 -1.51
C GLY A 40 6.93 -12.91 -1.68
N GLN A 41 7.97 -12.15 -1.97
CA GLN A 41 9.32 -12.69 -2.07
C GLN A 41 9.79 -13.25 -0.72
N LEU A 42 10.80 -14.12 -0.75
CA LEU A 42 11.44 -14.64 0.47
C LEU A 42 11.84 -13.47 1.38
N VAL A 43 11.49 -13.58 2.66
CA VAL A 43 11.78 -12.56 3.67
C VAL A 43 13.08 -12.95 4.37
N SER A 44 13.99 -11.99 4.55
CA SER A 44 15.24 -12.27 5.28
C SER A 44 14.96 -12.67 6.73
N GLN A 45 15.77 -13.58 7.28
CA GLN A 45 15.62 -14.05 8.65
C GLN A 45 15.74 -12.89 9.66
N SER A 46 16.71 -12.00 9.45
CA SER A 46 16.92 -10.83 10.32
C SER A 46 15.70 -9.90 10.34
N LEU A 47 15.03 -9.70 9.20
CA LEU A 47 13.81 -8.89 9.11
C LEU A 47 12.63 -9.57 9.80
N SER A 48 12.51 -10.89 9.66
CA SER A 48 11.49 -11.69 10.33
C SER A 48 11.65 -11.65 11.85
N GLU A 49 12.88 -11.71 12.34
CA GLU A 49 13.20 -11.55 13.76
C GLU A 49 12.87 -10.15 14.28
N LYS A 50 13.20 -9.09 13.53
CA LYS A 50 12.82 -7.70 13.87
C LYS A 50 11.30 -7.54 13.96
N ALA A 51 10.56 -8.00 12.95
CA ALA A 51 9.10 -7.96 12.95
C ALA A 51 8.50 -8.73 14.12
N SER A 52 9.01 -9.93 14.40
CA SER A 52 8.56 -10.75 15.54
C SER A 52 8.82 -10.06 16.87
N LYS A 53 9.97 -9.40 17.06
CA LYS A 53 10.27 -8.62 18.28
C LYS A 53 9.32 -7.42 18.43
N ALA A 54 8.97 -6.78 17.32
CA ALA A 54 7.97 -5.72 17.27
C ALA A 54 6.51 -6.22 17.34
N GLY A 55 6.28 -7.53 17.47
CA GLY A 55 4.98 -8.11 17.77
C GLY A 55 4.08 -8.38 16.55
N TYR A 56 4.63 -8.48 15.35
CA TYR A 56 3.89 -8.81 14.13
C TYR A 56 4.66 -9.78 13.22
N LYS A 57 3.99 -10.28 12.18
CA LYS A 57 4.61 -11.11 11.12
C LYS A 57 4.66 -10.35 9.80
N ILE A 58 5.43 -10.84 8.85
CA ILE A 58 5.48 -10.24 7.51
C ILE A 58 4.53 -11.03 6.59
N ALA A 59 3.48 -10.36 6.12
CA ALA A 59 2.51 -10.92 5.18
C ALA A 59 3.08 -11.02 3.75
N TYR A 60 3.97 -10.08 3.41
CA TYR A 60 4.51 -9.93 2.06
C TYR A 60 5.78 -9.07 2.08
N SER A 61 6.69 -9.35 1.15
CA SER A 61 7.82 -8.50 0.80
C SER A 61 7.88 -8.28 -0.71
N SER A 62 8.04 -7.03 -1.13
CA SER A 62 8.34 -6.64 -2.52
C SER A 62 9.83 -6.76 -2.85
N ILE A 63 10.69 -6.94 -1.84
CA ILE A 63 12.16 -6.91 -1.97
C ILE A 63 12.74 -8.14 -1.23
N SER A 64 13.33 -9.07 -1.98
CA SER A 64 13.81 -10.39 -1.52
C SER A 64 14.91 -10.33 -0.47
N ASN A 65 15.70 -9.25 -0.46
CA ASN A 65 16.81 -9.06 0.47
C ASN A 65 16.66 -7.79 1.30
N ASP A 66 15.43 -7.35 1.57
CA ASP A 66 15.21 -6.21 2.43
C ASP A 66 15.69 -6.50 3.86
N THR A 67 16.46 -5.58 4.41
CA THR A 67 16.95 -5.58 5.79
C THR A 67 16.46 -4.35 6.57
N THR A 68 15.85 -3.41 5.86
CA THR A 68 15.40 -2.09 6.34
C THR A 68 13.90 -2.09 6.66
N GLY A 69 13.12 -2.97 6.03
CA GLY A 69 11.67 -3.06 6.18
C GLY A 69 10.88 -2.12 5.25
N ARG A 70 11.54 -1.42 4.33
CA ARG A 70 10.88 -0.55 3.34
C ARG A 70 9.92 -1.31 2.41
N GLY A 71 10.18 -2.59 2.15
CA GLY A 71 9.45 -3.42 1.20
C GLY A 71 8.38 -4.33 1.83
N ILE A 72 8.07 -4.20 3.12
CA ILE A 72 7.23 -5.20 3.82
C ILE A 72 5.82 -4.74 4.18
N ILE A 73 4.92 -5.73 4.19
CA ILE A 73 3.56 -5.62 4.70
C ILE A 73 3.49 -6.43 5.99
N ALA A 74 3.02 -5.81 7.08
CA ALA A 74 2.80 -6.48 8.35
C ALA A 74 1.50 -7.33 8.31
N GLU A 75 1.52 -8.47 9.00
CA GLU A 75 0.40 -9.38 9.27
C GLU A 75 0.19 -9.46 10.80
N GLY A 76 -1.05 -9.33 11.26
CA GLY A 76 -1.41 -9.38 12.69
C GLY A 76 -1.40 -8.02 13.40
N LYS A 77 -1.73 -8.00 14.70
CA LYS A 77 -2.00 -6.76 15.47
C LYS A 77 -0.71 -6.07 15.94
N ARG A 78 -0.44 -4.85 15.45
CA ARG A 78 0.53 -3.90 16.06
C ARG A 78 -0.13 -3.00 17.12
N SER A 79 -1.40 -2.66 16.91
CA SER A 79 -2.45 -2.22 17.86
C SER A 79 -3.74 -2.22 17.02
N GLU A 80 -4.91 -2.59 17.54
CA GLU A 80 -6.10 -2.88 16.73
C GLU A 80 -6.48 -1.78 15.72
N GLU A 81 -6.84 -2.26 14.51
CA GLU A 81 -7.08 -1.50 13.28
C GLU A 81 -5.86 -0.72 12.79
N LEU A 82 -5.22 -1.23 11.74
CA LEU A 82 -4.37 -0.55 10.75
C LEU A 82 -3.35 -1.58 10.28
N PHE A 83 -3.66 -2.31 9.22
CA PHE A 83 -2.78 -2.58 8.08
C PHE A 83 -3.61 -3.34 7.02
N PRO A 84 -3.47 -2.99 5.74
CA PRO A 84 -4.59 -3.06 4.80
C PRO A 84 -4.83 -4.46 4.25
N GLU A 85 -6.09 -4.91 4.35
CA GLU A 85 -6.66 -5.83 3.37
C GLU A 85 -6.84 -5.14 1.99
N ASN A 86 -6.73 -3.80 1.92
CA ASN A 86 -6.98 -3.01 0.72
C ASN A 86 -5.78 -2.14 0.30
N PHE A 87 -5.06 -2.58 -0.73
CA PHE A 87 -4.09 -1.79 -1.52
C PHE A 87 -4.78 -0.80 -2.47
N TRP A 88 -5.89 -0.24 -2.02
CA TRP A 88 -6.80 0.60 -2.79
C TRP A 88 -7.13 1.86 -2.01
N TRP A 89 -7.71 2.85 -2.68
CA TRP A 89 -8.24 4.04 -2.03
C TRP A 89 -9.39 3.66 -1.10
N LYS A 90 -9.12 3.60 0.21
CA LYS A 90 -10.13 3.45 1.25
C LYS A 90 -10.60 4.85 1.65
N VAL A 91 -11.88 5.12 1.47
CA VAL A 91 -12.54 6.31 2.01
C VAL A 91 -13.12 5.92 3.38
N GLU A 92 -12.59 6.46 4.46
CA GLU A 92 -13.18 6.26 5.79
C GLU A 92 -14.26 7.30 6.06
N THR A 93 -15.40 6.83 6.58
CA THR A 93 -16.55 7.67 6.95
C THR A 93 -16.91 7.43 8.42
N ASN A 94 -16.34 8.21 9.35
CA ASN A 94 -17.09 9.03 10.31
C ASN A 94 -16.23 9.62 11.44
N SER A 95 -16.44 10.93 11.61
CA SER A 95 -16.29 11.81 12.78
C SER A 95 -14.94 11.97 13.50
N THR A 96 -14.59 13.26 13.60
CA THR A 96 -13.64 13.94 14.52
C THR A 96 -12.14 13.68 14.33
N LEU A 97 -11.63 14.24 13.23
CA LEU A 97 -10.24 14.61 12.93
C LEU A 97 -9.16 13.77 13.63
N ASN A 98 -9.01 12.56 13.13
CA ASN A 98 -7.83 11.72 13.29
C ASN A 98 -7.22 11.49 11.89
N LEU A 99 -5.92 11.19 11.74
CA LEU A 99 -5.32 10.97 10.40
C LEU A 99 -6.02 9.84 9.61
N THR A 100 -6.78 8.99 10.29
CA THR A 100 -7.68 7.98 9.74
C THR A 100 -8.85 8.56 8.93
N ASP A 101 -9.21 9.84 9.09
CA ASP A 101 -10.31 10.49 8.36
C ASP A 101 -10.02 10.77 6.88
N PHE A 102 -8.76 10.74 6.46
CA PHE A 102 -8.38 11.04 5.08
C PHE A 102 -8.47 9.77 4.23
N PRO A 103 -8.99 9.84 2.99
CA PRO A 103 -8.95 8.68 2.13
C PRO A 103 -7.50 8.26 1.88
N THR A 104 -7.19 6.99 2.13
CA THR A 104 -5.82 6.47 2.07
C THR A 104 -5.68 5.38 1.02
N GLY A 105 -4.49 5.27 0.43
CA GLY A 105 -4.13 4.21 -0.49
C GLY A 105 -2.76 3.65 -0.14
N PHE A 106 -2.53 2.38 -0.50
CA PHE A 106 -1.26 1.70 -0.28
C PHE A 106 -0.77 1.07 -1.57
N GLY A 107 0.52 1.14 -1.85
CA GLY A 107 1.09 0.53 -3.04
C GLY A 107 2.60 0.40 -2.99
N VAL A 108 3.14 -0.42 -3.90
CA VAL A 108 4.58 -0.60 -4.11
C VAL A 108 5.05 0.46 -5.09
N PHE A 109 5.99 1.30 -4.69
CA PHE A 109 6.54 2.36 -5.52
C PHE A 109 7.19 1.79 -6.78
N LYS A 110 6.85 2.40 -7.92
CA LYS A 110 7.41 2.09 -9.24
C LYS A 110 8.30 3.21 -9.72
N GLU A 111 7.74 4.40 -9.86
CA GLU A 111 8.43 5.54 -10.44
C GLU A 111 7.74 6.86 -10.07
N TRP A 112 8.47 7.95 -10.31
CA TRP A 112 7.91 9.29 -10.37
C TRP A 112 7.69 9.66 -11.82
N LYS A 113 6.54 10.26 -12.14
CA LYS A 113 6.25 10.79 -13.47
C LYS A 113 6.13 12.31 -13.40
N GLN A 114 7.00 13.02 -14.12
CA GLN A 114 6.95 14.49 -14.19
C GLN A 114 5.64 14.94 -14.84
N ILE A 115 5.07 16.04 -14.35
CA ILE A 115 3.90 16.69 -14.96
C ILE A 115 4.40 17.83 -15.86
N ASP A 116 4.01 17.78 -17.13
CA ASP A 116 4.43 18.79 -18.11
C ASP A 116 3.94 20.18 -17.70
N GLY A 117 4.83 21.17 -17.76
CA GLY A 117 4.52 22.55 -17.39
C GLY A 117 4.31 22.79 -15.89
N SER A 118 4.60 21.82 -15.03
CA SER A 118 4.46 21.92 -13.57
C SER A 118 5.74 21.49 -12.83
N ASN A 119 5.94 22.01 -11.63
CA ASN A 119 6.97 21.51 -10.69
C ASN A 119 6.50 20.29 -9.89
N ASP A 120 5.21 19.96 -9.99
CA ASP A 120 4.62 18.77 -9.37
C ASP A 120 4.96 17.50 -10.18
N PHE A 121 4.73 16.35 -9.55
CA PHE A 121 4.94 15.05 -10.17
C PHE A 121 3.92 14.04 -9.65
N TYR A 122 3.66 13.00 -10.43
CA TYR A 122 2.86 11.87 -9.99
C TYR A 122 3.73 10.82 -9.30
N ILE A 123 3.24 10.28 -8.19
CA ILE A 123 3.73 9.02 -7.63
C ILE A 123 3.00 7.86 -8.31
N ILE A 124 3.75 6.95 -8.91
CA ILE A 124 3.19 5.74 -9.51
C ILE A 124 3.45 4.57 -8.57
N LEU A 125 2.37 3.98 -8.06
CA LEU A 125 2.42 2.79 -7.21
C LEU A 125 1.73 1.62 -7.89
N SER A 126 2.18 0.41 -7.59
CA SER A 126 1.47 -0.80 -7.98
C SER A 126 0.77 -1.48 -6.82
N ASN A 127 -0.43 -2.00 -7.05
CA ASN A 127 -1.11 -2.87 -6.10
C ASN A 127 -0.54 -4.30 -6.23
N PRO A 128 0.20 -4.82 -5.22
CA PRO A 128 0.81 -6.14 -5.28
C PRO A 128 -0.17 -7.28 -4.90
N ILE A 129 -1.37 -6.95 -4.38
CA ILE A 129 -2.34 -7.92 -3.86
C ILE A 129 -3.57 -8.07 -4.76
N SER A 130 -3.85 -7.10 -5.65
CA SER A 130 -5.00 -7.17 -6.55
C SER A 130 -4.88 -8.35 -7.52
N LYS A 131 -5.98 -9.11 -7.63
CA LYS A 131 -6.13 -10.19 -8.61
C LYS A 131 -6.61 -9.70 -9.98
N SER A 132 -7.06 -8.45 -10.08
CA SER A 132 -7.54 -7.84 -11.32
C SER A 132 -6.39 -7.19 -12.10
N THR A 133 -6.35 -7.41 -13.41
CA THR A 133 -5.33 -6.85 -14.31
C THR A 133 -5.52 -5.37 -14.61
N GLU A 134 -6.75 -4.85 -14.47
CA GLU A 134 -7.12 -3.46 -14.75
C GLU A 134 -6.70 -2.50 -13.61
N ASP A 135 -6.24 -3.07 -12.51
CA ASP A 135 -6.25 -2.49 -11.17
C ASP A 135 -4.85 -2.39 -10.55
N LYS A 136 -3.83 -2.50 -11.41
CA LYS A 136 -2.44 -2.62 -10.97
C LYS A 136 -1.78 -1.29 -10.66
N LYS A 137 -2.37 -0.16 -11.04
CA LYS A 137 -1.74 1.16 -10.93
C LYS A 137 -2.56 2.08 -10.02
N LEU A 138 -1.92 2.61 -8.99
CA LEU A 138 -2.41 3.74 -8.22
C LEU A 138 -1.54 4.94 -8.57
N GLU A 139 -2.17 6.08 -8.76
CA GLU A 139 -1.52 7.33 -9.10
C GLU A 139 -2.04 8.43 -8.16
N ALA A 140 -1.12 9.26 -7.68
CA ALA A 140 -1.46 10.45 -6.92
C ALA A 140 -0.49 11.59 -7.27
N ARG A 141 -1.00 12.82 -7.30
CA ARG A 141 -0.21 14.03 -7.56
C ARG A 141 0.45 14.50 -6.27
N ILE A 142 1.76 14.68 -6.33
CA ILE A 142 2.59 15.24 -5.27
C ILE A 142 2.77 16.72 -5.54
N SER A 143 2.26 17.54 -4.63
CA SER A 143 2.39 18.99 -4.71
C SER A 143 3.71 19.41 -4.08
N THR A 144 4.49 20.22 -4.77
CA THR A 144 5.76 20.75 -4.25
C THR A 144 5.63 22.16 -3.69
N SER A 145 4.55 22.86 -4.06
CA SER A 145 4.31 24.24 -3.67
C SER A 145 2.86 24.44 -3.21
N THR A 146 2.58 25.62 -2.66
CA THR A 146 1.22 26.01 -2.31
C THR A 146 0.52 26.55 -3.55
N ALA A 147 -0.61 25.95 -3.92
CA ALA A 147 -1.39 26.35 -5.09
C ALA A 147 -2.87 26.52 -4.75
N LYS A 148 -3.53 27.51 -5.36
CA LYS A 148 -4.99 27.66 -5.28
C LYS A 148 -5.63 26.96 -6.48
N ILE A 149 -6.58 26.06 -6.23
CA ILE A 149 -7.39 25.48 -7.30
C ILE A 149 -8.66 26.31 -7.44
N GLY A 150 -8.79 27.01 -8.57
CA GLY A 150 -9.87 27.95 -8.84
C GLY A 150 -11.27 27.33 -8.79
N THR A 151 -11.42 26.04 -9.11
CA THR A 151 -12.72 25.36 -9.16
C THR A 151 -13.34 25.09 -7.78
N TYR A 152 -12.53 25.02 -6.72
CA TYR A 152 -12.99 24.58 -5.39
C TYR A 152 -12.61 25.54 -4.25
N SER A 153 -12.04 26.71 -4.56
CA SER A 153 -11.44 27.60 -3.56
C SER A 153 -10.49 26.87 -2.58
N ALA A 154 -9.95 25.72 -3.00
CA ALA A 154 -9.10 24.88 -2.19
C ALA A 154 -7.65 25.36 -2.31
N THR A 155 -6.93 25.36 -1.19
CA THR A 155 -5.50 25.61 -1.17
C THR A 155 -4.77 24.29 -0.99
N ILE A 156 -4.06 23.85 -2.01
CA ILE A 156 -3.13 22.73 -1.91
C ILE A 156 -1.89 23.24 -1.20
N LYS A 157 -1.40 22.48 -0.23
CA LYS A 157 -0.10 22.68 0.41
C LYS A 157 0.90 21.67 -0.14
N PRO A 158 2.22 21.91 -0.02
CA PRO A 158 3.22 20.90 -0.32
C PRO A 158 2.90 19.58 0.39
N THR A 159 3.00 18.47 -0.34
CA THR A 159 2.76 17.14 0.19
C THR A 159 3.80 16.83 1.27
N LEU A 160 3.34 16.36 2.43
CA LEU A 160 4.22 16.02 3.55
C LEU A 160 4.82 14.62 3.35
N LEU A 161 6.12 14.47 3.59
CA LEU A 161 6.73 13.14 3.76
C LEU A 161 6.69 12.77 5.24
N LEU A 162 6.09 11.63 5.55
CA LEU A 162 6.03 11.08 6.90
C LEU A 162 6.86 9.80 6.96
N VAL A 163 7.41 9.50 8.13
CA VAL A 163 8.15 8.25 8.36
C VAL A 163 7.45 7.46 9.45
N ASP A 164 7.00 6.25 9.12
CA ASP A 164 6.50 5.23 10.06
C ASP A 164 7.66 4.37 10.57
N ASN A 165 7.73 4.19 11.89
CA ASN A 165 8.70 3.33 12.52
C ASN A 165 8.18 1.90 12.70
N LEU A 166 8.78 0.97 11.97
CA LEU A 166 8.46 -0.47 12.01
C LEU A 166 8.88 -1.18 13.31
N ASP A 167 9.70 -0.55 14.15
CA ASP A 167 10.04 -1.08 15.49
C ASP A 167 8.86 -1.04 16.47
N TYR A 168 7.84 -0.23 16.18
CA TYR A 168 6.72 -0.03 17.11
C TYR A 168 5.80 -1.27 17.22
N GLY A 169 5.41 -1.63 18.44
CA GLY A 169 4.58 -2.82 18.71
C GLY A 169 3.79 -2.69 20.00
N TYR A 170 2.75 -3.54 20.17
CA TYR A 170 1.79 -3.55 21.29
C TYR A 170 2.41 -3.48 22.70
N LYS A 171 3.70 -3.82 22.87
CA LYS A 171 4.41 -3.70 24.15
C LYS A 171 4.59 -2.24 24.62
N ASN A 172 4.46 -1.24 23.74
CA ASN A 172 4.52 0.19 24.08
C ASN A 172 3.11 0.81 24.13
N LYS A 173 2.31 0.43 25.13
CA LYS A 173 0.90 0.85 25.35
C LYS A 173 0.65 2.37 25.53
N GLN A 174 1.63 3.24 25.39
CA GLN A 174 1.47 4.68 25.68
C GLN A 174 2.21 5.60 24.71
N VAL A 175 2.04 5.38 23.40
CA VAL A 175 2.62 6.29 22.41
C VAL A 175 1.50 6.72 21.48
N ASN A 176 1.15 8.01 21.56
CA ASN A 176 0.09 8.66 20.79
C ASN A 176 0.26 8.30 19.29
N PRO A 177 -0.77 7.84 18.56
CA PRO A 177 -0.66 7.50 17.14
C PRO A 177 -0.04 8.63 16.29
N SER A 178 -0.25 9.88 16.68
CA SER A 178 0.39 11.05 16.03
C SER A 178 1.93 11.09 16.15
N SER A 179 2.51 10.41 17.15
CA SER A 179 3.96 10.27 17.30
C SER A 179 4.57 9.09 16.52
N GLN A 180 3.73 8.27 15.86
CA GLN A 180 4.21 7.21 14.96
C GLN A 180 4.76 7.79 13.65
N PHE A 181 4.23 8.95 13.22
CA PHE A 181 4.62 9.62 12.01
C PHE A 181 5.44 10.86 12.35
N ASN A 182 6.74 10.82 12.03
CA ASN A 182 7.56 12.02 12.14
C ASN A 182 7.46 12.82 10.84
N PRO A 183 6.90 14.05 10.86
CA PRO A 183 6.72 14.83 9.64
C PRO A 183 8.04 15.43 9.15
N LEU A 184 8.25 15.33 7.84
CA LEU A 184 9.24 16.08 7.08
C LEU A 184 8.47 17.02 6.15
N VAL A 185 8.50 18.31 6.48
CA VAL A 185 7.54 19.32 5.98
C VAL A 185 7.79 19.73 4.53
N SER A 186 8.99 19.46 3.99
CA SER A 186 9.25 19.67 2.56
C SER A 186 10.54 18.97 2.15
N ILE A 187 10.46 18.13 1.14
CA ILE A 187 11.59 17.44 0.55
C ILE A 187 11.48 17.58 -0.97
N ASP A 188 12.52 18.14 -1.59
CA ASP A 188 12.59 18.29 -3.04
C ASP A 188 12.65 16.93 -3.77
N LYS A 189 12.38 16.92 -5.07
CA LYS A 189 12.36 15.69 -5.88
C LYS A 189 13.67 14.89 -5.80
N LYS A 190 14.83 15.55 -5.80
CA LYS A 190 16.14 14.88 -5.74
C LYS A 190 16.30 14.14 -4.42
N THR A 191 15.82 14.72 -3.33
CA THR A 191 15.85 14.08 -2.02
C THR A 191 14.80 12.97 -1.94
N LEU A 192 13.61 13.11 -2.52
CA LEU A 192 12.64 12.02 -2.63
C LEU A 192 13.19 10.84 -3.45
N ASP A 193 13.90 11.10 -4.56
CA ASP A 193 14.58 10.08 -5.37
C ASP A 193 15.66 9.32 -4.56
N LYS A 194 16.23 9.93 -3.52
CA LYS A 194 17.18 9.25 -2.60
C LYS A 194 16.46 8.36 -1.60
N ILE A 195 15.35 8.84 -1.03
CA ILE A 195 14.64 8.16 0.06
C ILE A 195 13.81 6.99 -0.46
N ILE A 196 13.03 7.25 -1.51
CA ILE A 196 12.04 6.33 -2.05
C ILE A 196 12.64 5.61 -3.25
N LYS A 197 12.66 4.27 -3.18
CA LYS A 197 13.23 3.39 -4.20
C LYS A 197 12.16 2.46 -4.78
N PRO A 198 12.30 2.05 -6.06
CA PRO A 198 11.42 1.04 -6.64
C PRO A 198 11.36 -0.21 -5.74
N GLY A 199 10.15 -0.64 -5.42
CA GLY A 199 9.91 -1.72 -4.47
C GLY A 199 9.50 -1.26 -3.06
N ASP A 200 9.70 0.01 -2.69
CA ASP A 200 9.25 0.51 -1.39
C ASP A 200 7.73 0.46 -1.26
N ILE A 201 7.21 0.13 -0.08
CA ILE A 201 5.78 0.21 0.19
C ILE A 201 5.44 1.57 0.75
N ILE A 202 4.60 2.29 0.02
CA ILE A 202 4.19 3.66 0.31
C ILE A 202 2.72 3.67 0.72
N GLN A 203 2.40 4.44 1.74
CA GLN A 203 1.03 4.87 2.03
C GLN A 203 0.85 6.29 1.53
N VAL A 204 -0.30 6.57 0.94
CA VAL A 204 -0.67 7.91 0.46
C VAL A 204 -1.97 8.32 1.14
N PHE A 205 -1.99 9.50 1.74
CA PHE A 205 -3.20 10.15 2.24
C PHE A 205 -3.60 11.23 1.25
N THR A 206 -4.87 11.26 0.84
CA THR A 206 -5.38 12.22 -0.15
C THR A 206 -6.18 13.34 0.50
N ILE A 207 -6.32 14.45 -0.21
CA ILE A 207 -7.07 15.63 0.28
C ILE A 207 -8.58 15.39 0.06
N PRO A 208 -9.41 15.35 1.12
CA PRO A 208 -10.86 15.34 0.97
C PRO A 208 -11.37 16.71 0.53
N LEU A 209 -12.37 16.72 -0.35
CA LEU A 209 -13.21 17.88 -0.63
C LEU A 209 -14.22 18.03 0.51
N ASN A 210 -14.27 19.20 1.15
CA ASN A 210 -15.26 19.49 2.19
C ASN A 210 -16.65 19.74 1.58
N GLU A 211 -17.67 19.10 2.14
CA GLU A 211 -19.07 19.03 1.67
C GLU A 211 -19.89 20.34 1.80
N LYS A 212 -19.33 21.54 1.62
CA LYS A 212 -20.20 22.71 1.35
C LYS A 212 -20.76 22.70 -0.08
N ASP A 213 -20.08 22.00 -1.00
CA ASP A 213 -20.43 21.96 -2.43
C ASP A 213 -20.94 20.58 -2.92
N ALA A 214 -20.89 19.54 -2.09
CA ALA A 214 -21.29 18.19 -2.46
C ALA A 214 -22.58 17.79 -1.71
N LYS A 215 -23.69 17.65 -2.43
CA LYS A 215 -24.93 17.10 -1.88
C LYS A 215 -24.72 15.66 -1.43
N ALA A 216 -24.77 15.44 -0.11
CA ALA A 216 -25.02 14.20 0.62
C ALA A 216 -24.12 12.98 0.31
N SER A 217 -23.31 12.61 1.30
CA SER A 217 -22.85 11.25 1.66
C SER A 217 -21.61 10.67 0.99
N LYS A 218 -20.85 11.46 0.21
CA LYS A 218 -19.56 10.99 -0.34
C LYS A 218 -18.51 12.07 -0.13
N ARG A 219 -17.56 11.82 0.79
CA ARG A 219 -16.29 12.56 0.84
C ARG A 219 -15.61 12.39 -0.53
N LEU A 220 -15.73 13.41 -1.39
CA LEU A 220 -15.05 13.43 -2.69
C LEU A 220 -13.55 13.66 -2.46
N ILE A 221 -12.71 13.10 -3.33
CA ILE A 221 -11.26 13.31 -3.30
C ILE A 221 -10.93 14.48 -4.22
N LEU A 222 -10.13 15.44 -3.74
CA LEU A 222 -9.64 16.53 -4.58
C LEU A 222 -8.72 15.93 -5.66
N THR A 223 -9.08 16.15 -6.92
CA THR A 223 -8.36 15.62 -8.08
C THR A 223 -7.91 16.74 -9.02
N ASP A 224 -6.91 16.46 -9.83
CA ASP A 224 -6.48 17.33 -10.91
C ASP A 224 -7.38 17.19 -12.15
N GLU A 225 -7.04 17.92 -13.22
CA GLU A 225 -7.70 17.89 -14.52
C GLU A 225 -7.77 16.50 -15.17
N ASN A 226 -6.86 15.59 -14.79
CA ASN A 226 -6.82 14.21 -15.28
C ASN A 226 -7.52 13.23 -14.32
N HIS A 227 -8.32 13.74 -13.36
CA HIS A 227 -8.96 12.97 -12.31
C HIS A 227 -7.98 12.21 -11.40
N THR A 228 -6.74 12.69 -11.28
CA THR A 228 -5.74 12.10 -10.37
C THR A 228 -5.82 12.76 -8.99
N PRO A 229 -5.93 11.97 -7.89
CA PRO A 229 -5.96 12.49 -6.52
C PRO A 229 -4.73 13.30 -6.13
N TYR A 230 -4.92 14.42 -5.42
CA TYR A 230 -3.84 15.12 -4.74
C TYR A 230 -3.47 14.41 -3.43
N ALA A 231 -2.18 14.17 -3.22
CA ALA A 231 -1.65 13.64 -1.97
C ALA A 231 -1.46 14.77 -0.94
N PHE A 232 -2.12 14.64 0.20
CA PHE A 232 -1.85 15.44 1.40
C PHE A 232 -0.50 15.04 2.03
N SER A 233 -0.29 13.74 2.18
CA SER A 233 0.96 13.18 2.68
C SER A 233 1.27 11.83 2.06
N ILE A 234 2.55 11.49 2.04
CA ILE A 234 3.04 10.14 1.74
C ILE A 234 3.82 9.61 2.94
N VAL A 235 3.74 8.31 3.19
CA VAL A 235 4.44 7.67 4.30
C VAL A 235 5.40 6.63 3.76
N VAL A 236 6.66 6.77 4.15
CA VAL A 236 7.68 5.74 4.02
C VAL A 236 7.81 4.98 5.32
N ARG A 237 8.10 3.68 5.25
CA ARG A 237 8.18 2.83 6.43
C ARG A 237 9.54 2.19 6.52
N ARG A 238 10.05 2.06 7.74
CA ARG A 238 11.34 1.42 8.00
C ARG A 238 11.53 1.10 9.47
N PHE A 239 12.34 0.08 9.75
CA PHE A 239 12.91 -0.12 11.08
C PHE A 239 13.88 1.03 11.39
N GLY A 240 13.88 1.51 12.63
CA GLY A 240 14.62 2.69 13.09
C GLY A 240 13.94 4.03 12.76
N GLY A 241 12.82 4.04 12.03
CA GLY A 241 12.05 5.23 11.71
C GLY A 241 12.88 6.38 11.13
N LEU A 242 12.62 7.61 11.59
CA LEU A 242 13.28 8.82 11.11
C LEU A 242 14.81 8.80 11.31
N GLU A 243 15.30 8.22 12.41
CA GLU A 243 16.74 8.21 12.71
C GLU A 243 17.53 7.40 11.69
N GLU A 244 16.97 6.29 11.23
CA GLU A 244 17.60 5.49 10.17
C GLU A 244 17.53 6.22 8.81
N LEU A 245 16.44 6.93 8.54
CA LEU A 245 16.33 7.77 7.34
C LEU A 245 17.38 8.88 7.30
N LYS A 246 17.63 9.54 8.44
CA LYS A 246 18.68 10.58 8.54
C LYS A 246 20.07 10.05 8.23
N LYS A 247 20.36 8.78 8.50
CA LYS A 247 21.67 8.17 8.17
C LYS A 247 21.86 8.00 6.66
N GLU A 248 20.80 7.64 5.94
CA GLU A 248 20.84 7.49 4.46
C GLU A 248 20.93 8.83 3.72
N LEU A 249 20.54 9.92 4.38
CA LEU A 249 20.53 11.27 3.81
C LEU A 249 21.84 12.04 4.01
N LYS A 250 22.75 11.55 4.86
CA LYS A 250 24.11 12.08 5.04
C LYS A 250 25.04 11.60 3.94
#